data_AF-A0A897MTV4-F1
#
_entry.id   AF-A0A897MTV4-F1
#
_cell.length_a   1.000
_cell.length_b   1.000
_cell.length_c   1.000
_cell.angle_alpha   90.00
_cell.angle_beta   90.00
_cell.angle_gamma   90.00
#
_symmetry.space_group_name_H-M   'P 1'
#
loop_
_entity.id
_entity.type
_entity.pdbx_description
1 polymer ?
#
loop_
_entity_poly.entity_id
_entity_poly.type
_entity_poly.pdbx_seq_one_letter_code
_entity_poly.pdbx_strand_id
1 'polypeptide(L)'
;MSTTPTDRRAILAVPVTFLAGCLGGEDDEPSEVAETDSHDGYVSVPDQTGDGRSVTVTAMSASTEYYLELRYDGGSTTTDAFAANEVGEDLELELDPPLESDTAITALLRTTGDDETVLRHQFEYEVEVPGGALTVREQRGTGEQFVVDEMSADAPYTLVVDYGSGRVETNEFEADRTVDNLVLDLDPPIREDHDVEAVLRTADGEWELADETVAYVFERTASLRVVDQSGDGRTLDIAEASANVEYELVAVYDGTTIETDAFATETRVAPELELDPRIVEETTVEVTVRAAEDATPLQREELTFTPNSPEGPVLTEDEAIRIAEDTFPLIGSPSVFERWLDDPVEVEAHPDGYRVRLGYLAARQRAVFSSAADRTEAATAEFAIDVFEALFTSDYRVLDVEIASWLTSGTNDMEQMGTTRLHRDAVSGVNWNDLRDDPTETLPSVAESYEFEYFD
;
A
#
# COMPACT_ATOMS: atom_id res chain seq x y z
N MET A 1 -30.80 15.05 -12.18
CA MET A 1 -30.33 16.36 -11.71
C MET A 1 -28.99 16.59 -12.40
N SER A 2 -28.97 17.47 -13.39
CA SER A 2 -27.84 17.71 -14.28
C SER A 2 -27.52 19.20 -14.19
N THR A 3 -26.29 19.54 -13.82
CA THR A 3 -25.80 20.92 -13.72
C THR A 3 -24.74 21.14 -14.79
N THR A 4 -25.14 21.86 -15.82
CA THR A 4 -24.31 22.34 -16.93
C THR A 4 -23.36 23.44 -16.45
N PRO A 5 -22.08 23.46 -16.87
CA PRO A 5 -21.21 24.60 -16.63
C PRO A 5 -21.45 25.70 -17.67
N THR A 6 -21.26 26.93 -17.21
CA THR A 6 -21.54 28.19 -17.90
C THR A 6 -20.34 28.59 -18.74
N ASP A 7 -20.54 28.76 -20.04
CA ASP A 7 -19.57 29.34 -20.97
C ASP A 7 -19.70 30.87 -20.98
N ARG A 8 -18.56 31.56 -20.85
CA ARG A 8 -18.42 33.03 -20.88
C ARG A 8 -17.13 33.38 -21.61
N ARG A 9 -17.21 33.59 -22.93
CA ARG A 9 -16.33 34.52 -23.65
C ARG A 9 -17.10 35.22 -24.77
N ALA A 10 -17.50 36.47 -24.51
CA ALA A 10 -17.91 37.42 -25.53
C ALA A 10 -16.70 38.28 -25.88
N ILE A 11 -16.18 38.14 -27.11
CA ILE A 11 -15.14 39.02 -27.66
C ILE A 11 -15.84 40.05 -28.54
N LEU A 12 -15.71 41.31 -28.14
CA LEU A 12 -16.21 42.51 -28.82
C LEU A 12 -15.42 42.74 -30.12
N ALA A 13 -16.11 42.69 -31.27
CA ALA A 13 -15.62 43.25 -32.51
C ALA A 13 -15.83 44.78 -32.50
N VAL A 14 -14.74 45.54 -32.55
CA VAL A 14 -14.75 46.99 -32.72
C VAL A 14 -14.48 47.32 -34.19
N PRO A 15 -15.37 48.03 -34.91
CA PRO A 15 -15.04 48.58 -36.21
C PRO A 15 -14.28 49.90 -36.04
N VAL A 16 -13.02 49.93 -36.47
CA VAL A 16 -12.26 51.19 -36.58
C VAL A 16 -12.76 51.95 -37.82
N THR A 17 -13.41 53.08 -37.56
CA THR A 17 -13.85 54.04 -38.58
C THR A 17 -12.79 55.13 -38.67
N PHE A 18 -12.10 55.27 -39.81
CA PHE A 18 -11.22 56.41 -40.05
C PHE A 18 -12.03 57.59 -40.60
N LEU A 19 -12.01 58.69 -39.83
CA LEU A 19 -12.61 59.98 -40.16
C LEU A 19 -11.79 60.70 -41.24
N ALA A 20 -12.47 61.11 -42.31
CA ALA A 20 -12.02 62.19 -43.17
C ALA A 20 -12.11 63.52 -42.41
N GLY A 21 -10.99 64.22 -42.29
CA GLY A 21 -10.89 65.56 -41.75
C GLY A 21 -9.96 66.41 -42.62
N CYS A 22 -10.55 67.09 -43.60
CA CYS A 22 -9.92 68.22 -44.28
C CYS A 22 -10.00 69.47 -43.39
N LEU A 23 -8.92 70.26 -43.35
CA LEU A 23 -8.74 71.68 -42.94
C LEU A 23 -7.25 71.77 -42.52
N GLY A 24 -6.33 72.61 -43.02
CA GLY A 24 -6.33 73.85 -43.80
C GLY A 24 -5.06 74.62 -43.38
N GLY A 25 -4.45 75.39 -44.30
CA GLY A 25 -3.29 76.29 -44.07
C GLY A 25 -1.97 75.68 -44.55
N GLU A 26 -1.43 76.00 -45.72
CA GLU A 26 -0.82 77.28 -46.13
C GLU A 26 0.28 77.75 -45.15
N ASP A 27 1.48 77.20 -45.31
CA ASP A 27 2.73 77.97 -45.27
C ASP A 27 3.79 77.27 -46.14
N ASP A 28 4.20 77.99 -47.19
CA ASP A 28 5.27 77.70 -48.12
C ASP A 28 6.62 77.72 -47.39
N GLU A 29 7.24 76.55 -47.22
CA GLU A 29 8.70 76.45 -47.19
C GLU A 29 9.11 75.56 -48.37
N PRO A 30 10.12 75.96 -49.18
CA PRO A 30 10.58 75.14 -50.28
C PRO A 30 11.25 73.90 -49.70
N SER A 31 10.54 72.76 -49.70
CA SER A 31 11.15 71.45 -49.54
C SER A 31 12.23 71.33 -50.61
N GLU A 32 13.49 71.28 -50.21
CA GLU A 32 14.54 70.70 -51.05
C GLU A 32 14.03 69.34 -51.49
N VAL A 33 13.77 69.20 -52.79
CA VAL A 33 13.48 67.93 -53.42
C VAL A 33 14.80 67.17 -53.31
N ALA A 34 14.96 66.40 -52.23
CA ALA A 34 16.00 65.39 -52.19
C ALA A 34 15.76 64.51 -53.42
N GLU A 35 16.72 64.50 -54.34
CA GLU A 35 16.77 63.47 -55.36
C GLU A 35 16.81 62.15 -54.58
N THR A 36 15.66 61.47 -54.48
CA THR A 36 15.66 60.08 -54.04
C THR A 36 16.35 59.34 -55.15
N ASP A 37 17.64 59.04 -54.95
CA ASP A 37 18.37 58.07 -55.75
C ASP A 37 17.56 56.78 -55.69
N SER A 38 16.74 56.56 -56.72
CA SER A 38 15.92 55.37 -56.84
C SER A 38 16.87 54.22 -57.12
N HIS A 39 17.29 53.52 -56.07
CA HIS A 39 18.03 52.29 -56.18
C HIS A 39 17.14 51.25 -56.87
N ASP A 40 17.54 50.80 -58.05
CA ASP A 40 16.86 49.72 -58.76
C ASP A 40 17.46 48.40 -58.27
N GLY A 41 16.62 47.45 -57.85
CA GLY A 41 17.06 46.13 -57.43
C GLY A 41 16.01 45.06 -57.67
N TYR A 42 16.46 43.80 -57.69
CA TYR A 42 15.58 42.64 -57.71
C TYR A 42 16.10 41.55 -56.77
N VAL A 43 15.18 40.78 -56.19
CA VAL A 43 15.45 39.57 -55.43
C VAL A 43 14.43 38.53 -55.86
N SER A 44 14.88 37.31 -56.12
CA SER A 44 14.05 36.18 -56.53
C SER A 44 14.27 35.05 -55.53
N VAL A 45 13.30 34.86 -54.65
CA VAL A 45 13.25 33.74 -53.70
C VAL A 45 11.86 33.12 -53.84
N PRO A 46 11.74 31.89 -54.37
CA PRO A 46 10.46 31.19 -54.37
C PRO A 46 10.09 30.77 -52.95
N ASP A 47 8.82 30.43 -52.73
CA ASP A 47 8.42 29.68 -51.55
C ASP A 47 9.20 28.36 -51.51
N GLN A 48 9.59 27.93 -50.32
CA GLN A 48 10.52 26.81 -50.13
C GLN A 48 10.01 25.82 -49.09
N THR A 49 10.49 24.58 -49.23
CA THR A 49 10.25 23.48 -48.30
C THR A 49 11.61 22.88 -47.97
N GLY A 50 11.92 22.64 -46.70
CA GLY A 50 13.22 22.10 -46.29
C GLY A 50 13.35 21.88 -44.78
N ASP A 51 14.55 21.58 -44.30
CA ASP A 51 14.83 21.22 -42.90
C ASP A 51 14.87 22.44 -41.94
N GLY A 52 14.55 23.64 -42.44
CA GLY A 52 14.57 24.86 -41.65
C GLY A 52 15.96 25.41 -41.35
N ARG A 53 17.06 24.80 -41.85
CA ARG A 53 18.42 25.25 -41.57
C ARG A 53 19.01 26.18 -42.62
N SER A 54 18.44 26.19 -43.83
CA SER A 54 18.94 27.07 -44.89
C SER A 54 17.84 27.55 -45.84
N VAL A 55 18.10 28.69 -46.48
CA VAL A 55 17.29 29.26 -47.56
C VAL A 55 18.14 29.38 -48.80
N THR A 56 17.61 28.91 -49.94
CA THR A 56 18.23 29.14 -51.26
C THR A 56 17.66 30.40 -51.90
N VAL A 57 18.51 31.37 -52.20
CA VAL A 57 18.19 32.60 -52.95
C VAL A 57 18.59 32.39 -54.39
N THR A 58 17.60 32.32 -55.29
CA THR A 58 17.83 32.00 -56.71
C THR A 58 18.66 33.08 -57.40
N ALA A 59 18.29 34.35 -57.21
CA ALA A 59 19.01 35.46 -57.81
C ALA A 59 18.74 36.78 -57.08
N MET A 60 19.73 37.66 -57.04
CA MET A 60 19.60 39.04 -56.56
C MET A 60 20.58 39.99 -57.25
N SER A 61 20.20 41.26 -57.39
CA SER A 61 21.10 42.33 -57.86
C SER A 61 20.54 43.70 -57.50
N ALA A 62 21.42 44.69 -57.29
CA ALA A 62 21.06 46.10 -57.14
C ALA A 62 21.98 47.00 -57.97
N SER A 63 21.51 48.19 -58.34
CA SER A 63 22.30 49.20 -59.07
C SER A 63 23.42 49.86 -58.24
N THR A 64 23.46 49.58 -56.94
CA THR A 64 24.44 50.05 -55.95
C THR A 64 25.07 48.87 -55.20
N GLU A 65 26.14 49.09 -54.43
CA GLU A 65 26.71 48.06 -53.56
C GLU A 65 25.69 47.63 -52.50
N TYR A 66 25.48 46.33 -52.35
CA TYR A 66 24.34 45.78 -51.62
C TYR A 66 24.68 44.52 -50.83
N TYR A 67 23.83 44.15 -49.89
CA TYR A 67 23.81 42.85 -49.23
C TYR A 67 22.36 42.40 -49.04
N LEU A 68 22.15 41.11 -48.78
CA LEU A 68 20.83 40.57 -48.48
C LEU A 68 20.75 40.26 -46.98
N GLU A 69 19.66 40.68 -46.35
CA GLU A 69 19.27 40.33 -44.99
C GLU A 69 17.97 39.52 -45.04
N LEU A 70 18.01 38.27 -44.57
CA LEU A 70 16.80 37.50 -44.31
C LEU A 70 16.37 37.74 -42.87
N ARG A 71 15.10 38.08 -42.67
CA ARG A 71 14.46 38.18 -41.34
C ARG A 71 13.36 37.15 -41.21
N TYR A 72 13.37 36.43 -40.11
CA TYR A 72 12.42 35.36 -39.79
C TYR A 72 12.13 35.37 -38.29
N ASP A 73 11.15 34.59 -37.87
CA ASP A 73 10.83 34.50 -36.44
C ASP A 73 12.01 33.86 -35.70
N GLY A 74 12.51 34.55 -34.68
CA GLY A 74 13.69 34.13 -33.91
C GLY A 74 15.06 34.64 -34.40
N GLY A 75 15.19 35.25 -35.60
CA GLY A 75 16.51 35.69 -36.06
C GLY A 75 16.61 36.46 -37.37
N SER A 76 17.86 36.68 -37.77
CA SER A 76 18.21 37.25 -39.06
C SER A 76 19.58 36.75 -39.50
N THR A 77 19.73 36.44 -40.79
CA THR A 77 21.01 36.10 -41.40
C THR A 77 21.32 37.07 -42.55
N THR A 78 22.59 37.33 -42.81
CA THR A 78 23.03 38.29 -43.84
C THR A 78 24.10 37.70 -44.73
N THR A 79 24.07 38.04 -46.02
CA THR A 79 25.18 37.72 -46.94
C THR A 79 26.35 38.66 -46.76
N ASP A 80 27.48 38.32 -47.39
CA ASP A 80 28.53 39.28 -47.71
C ASP A 80 28.01 40.40 -48.62
N ALA A 81 28.80 41.47 -48.73
CA ALA A 81 28.54 42.59 -49.63
C ALA A 81 28.88 42.23 -51.09
N PHE A 82 28.01 42.64 -52.00
CA PHE A 82 28.13 42.52 -53.45
C PHE A 82 28.34 43.90 -54.07
N ALA A 83 29.15 43.97 -55.12
CA ALA A 83 29.37 45.21 -55.86
C ALA A 83 28.10 45.64 -56.63
N ALA A 84 28.04 46.92 -56.99
CA ALA A 84 26.97 47.45 -57.84
C ALA A 84 26.81 46.67 -59.16
N ASN A 85 25.60 46.22 -59.45
CA ASN A 85 25.22 45.37 -60.60
C ASN A 85 25.85 43.97 -60.62
N GLU A 86 26.53 43.57 -59.54
CA GLU A 86 26.91 42.18 -59.35
C GLU A 86 25.64 41.35 -59.11
N VAL A 87 25.62 40.13 -59.64
CA VAL A 87 24.51 39.21 -59.46
C VAL A 87 24.95 38.11 -58.49
N GLY A 88 24.24 37.99 -57.37
CA GLY A 88 24.31 36.80 -56.52
C GLY A 88 23.31 35.77 -57.05
N GLU A 89 23.76 34.55 -57.35
CA GLU A 89 22.92 33.45 -57.87
C GLU A 89 23.12 32.21 -57.00
N ASP A 90 22.05 31.41 -56.84
CA ASP A 90 22.04 30.13 -56.13
C ASP A 90 22.75 30.18 -54.76
N LEU A 91 22.47 31.24 -53.98
CA LEU A 91 23.08 31.43 -52.67
C LEU A 91 22.31 30.65 -51.61
N GLU A 92 22.99 29.73 -50.94
CA GLU A 92 22.49 29.05 -49.75
C GLU A 92 22.89 29.85 -48.51
N LEU A 93 21.90 30.31 -47.75
CA LEU A 93 22.13 31.04 -46.49
C LEU A 93 21.73 30.15 -45.32
N GLU A 94 22.67 29.87 -44.44
CA GLU A 94 22.40 29.20 -43.15
C GLU A 94 21.57 30.11 -42.24
N LEU A 95 20.52 29.54 -41.66
CA LEU A 95 19.66 30.17 -40.68
C LEU A 95 20.17 29.84 -39.28
N ASP A 96 20.42 30.88 -38.47
CA ASP A 96 20.80 30.76 -37.07
C ASP A 96 19.95 31.72 -36.21
N PRO A 97 19.00 31.22 -35.39
CA PRO A 97 18.66 29.81 -35.19
C PRO A 97 17.96 29.17 -36.41
N PRO A 98 17.94 27.82 -36.51
CA PRO A 98 17.11 27.13 -37.49
C PRO A 98 15.61 27.35 -37.21
N LEU A 99 14.78 27.15 -38.23
CA LEU A 99 13.33 27.30 -38.14
C LEU A 99 12.69 26.07 -37.49
N GLU A 100 11.90 26.30 -36.44
CA GLU A 100 11.18 25.24 -35.71
C GLU A 100 9.75 24.99 -36.25
N SER A 101 9.27 25.84 -37.16
CA SER A 101 7.94 25.73 -37.77
C SER A 101 7.82 26.56 -39.04
N ASP A 102 6.78 26.28 -39.82
CA ASP A 102 6.43 27.05 -41.02
C ASP A 102 6.37 28.55 -40.70
N THR A 103 7.05 29.35 -41.51
CA THR A 103 7.12 30.80 -41.28
C THR A 103 7.28 31.59 -42.56
N ALA A 104 6.84 32.85 -42.51
CA ALA A 104 7.05 33.78 -43.59
C ALA A 104 8.37 34.54 -43.39
N ILE A 105 9.30 34.37 -44.33
CA ILE A 105 10.62 35.01 -44.28
C ILE A 105 10.56 36.31 -45.09
N THR A 106 11.10 37.38 -44.53
CA THR A 106 11.28 38.66 -45.24
C THR A 106 12.72 38.79 -45.73
N ALA A 107 12.91 38.75 -47.04
CA ALA A 107 14.15 39.10 -47.72
C ALA A 107 14.23 40.62 -47.91
N LEU A 108 15.24 41.25 -47.32
CA LEU A 108 15.55 42.67 -47.43
C LEU A 108 16.85 42.85 -48.21
N LEU A 109 16.77 43.43 -49.41
CA LEU A 109 17.95 43.87 -50.15
C LEU A 109 18.34 45.26 -49.65
N ARG A 110 19.54 45.42 -49.11
CA ARG A 110 19.95 46.66 -48.43
C ARG A 110 21.27 47.20 -48.97
N THR A 111 21.44 48.51 -48.96
CA THR A 111 22.67 49.18 -49.38
C THR A 111 23.76 49.05 -48.33
N THR A 112 25.02 48.91 -48.74
CA THR A 112 26.15 48.76 -47.79
C THR A 112 26.59 50.06 -47.12
N GLY A 113 26.24 51.21 -47.69
CA GLY A 113 26.67 52.52 -47.21
C GLY A 113 25.83 53.09 -46.06
N ASP A 114 24.52 52.90 -46.14
CA ASP A 114 23.52 53.54 -45.28
C ASP A 114 22.40 52.59 -44.80
N ASP A 115 22.51 51.28 -45.07
CA ASP A 115 21.54 50.24 -44.70
C ASP A 115 20.11 50.55 -45.19
N GLU A 116 19.97 51.31 -46.27
CA GLU A 116 18.69 51.63 -46.87
C GLU A 116 18.11 50.36 -47.53
N THR A 117 16.83 50.07 -47.27
CA THR A 117 16.14 48.96 -47.93
C THR A 117 15.81 49.33 -49.37
N VAL A 118 16.52 48.72 -50.32
CA VAL A 118 16.27 48.83 -51.76
C VAL A 118 14.99 48.08 -52.15
N LEU A 119 14.86 46.85 -51.66
CA LEU A 119 13.73 45.98 -51.98
C LEU A 119 13.36 45.12 -50.78
N ARG A 120 12.06 44.88 -50.65
CA ARG A 120 11.49 43.94 -49.70
C ARG A 120 10.70 42.87 -50.46
N HIS A 121 11.04 41.62 -50.21
CA HIS A 121 10.32 40.45 -50.71
C HIS A 121 9.95 39.55 -49.54
N GLN A 122 8.78 38.94 -49.59
CA GLN A 122 8.30 38.00 -48.57
C GLN A 122 7.93 36.70 -49.27
N PHE A 123 8.32 35.58 -48.68
CA PHE A 123 8.04 34.24 -49.17
C PHE A 123 7.76 33.32 -47.98
N GLU A 124 7.06 32.22 -48.23
CA GLU A 124 6.75 31.21 -47.22
C GLU A 124 7.84 30.12 -47.20
N TYR A 125 8.18 29.64 -46.01
CA TYR A 125 9.06 28.49 -45.80
C TYR A 125 8.30 27.43 -45.01
N GLU A 126 8.15 26.23 -45.59
CA GLU A 126 7.53 25.06 -44.98
C GLU A 126 8.62 24.14 -44.42
N VAL A 127 8.58 23.86 -43.12
CA VAL A 127 9.61 23.03 -42.46
C VAL A 127 9.20 21.55 -42.55
N GLU A 128 10.03 20.74 -43.19
CA GLU A 128 9.87 19.27 -43.24
C GLU A 128 10.38 18.64 -41.95
N VAL A 129 9.47 18.40 -41.01
CA VAL A 129 9.75 17.64 -39.79
C VAL A 129 9.68 16.14 -40.10
N PRO A 130 10.67 15.33 -39.67
CA PRO A 130 10.58 13.87 -39.81
C PRO A 130 9.32 13.31 -39.14
N GLY A 131 8.69 12.31 -39.75
CA GLY A 131 7.58 11.62 -39.13
C GLY A 131 8.03 10.66 -38.02
N GLY A 132 7.20 10.49 -36.99
CA GLY A 132 7.35 9.47 -35.97
C GLY A 132 6.01 8.87 -35.57
N ALA A 133 6.07 7.65 -35.05
CA ALA A 133 4.94 6.97 -34.45
C ALA A 133 5.40 6.31 -33.14
N LEU A 134 4.63 6.52 -32.08
CA LEU A 134 4.81 5.90 -30.78
C LEU A 134 3.46 5.31 -30.37
N THR A 135 3.46 4.11 -29.80
CA THR A 135 2.27 3.51 -29.22
C THR A 135 2.62 2.89 -27.89
N VAL A 136 1.89 3.31 -26.87
CA VAL A 136 2.00 2.77 -25.52
C VAL A 136 0.58 2.55 -24.99
N ARG A 137 0.31 1.35 -24.46
CA ARG A 137 -0.94 1.05 -23.76
C ARG A 137 -0.85 1.35 -22.28
N GLU A 138 -2.00 1.47 -21.63
CA GLU A 138 -2.10 1.48 -20.16
C GLU A 138 -1.39 0.25 -19.57
N GLN A 139 -0.63 0.46 -18.50
CA GLN A 139 0.18 -0.59 -17.89
C GLN A 139 -0.20 -0.84 -16.44
N ARG A 140 -0.01 -2.09 -16.03
CA ARG A 140 -0.07 -2.51 -14.62
C ARG A 140 1.17 -3.31 -14.30
N GLY A 141 1.78 -3.05 -13.15
CA GLY A 141 2.94 -3.82 -12.72
C GLY A 141 3.53 -3.35 -11.39
N THR A 142 4.61 -4.00 -10.98
CA THR A 142 5.32 -3.75 -9.72
C THR A 142 6.15 -2.48 -9.72
N GLY A 143 6.12 -1.69 -10.80
CA GLY A 143 6.86 -0.44 -10.95
C GLY A 143 8.33 -0.60 -11.37
N GLU A 144 8.84 -1.81 -11.54
CA GLU A 144 10.24 -2.04 -11.93
C GLU A 144 10.49 -1.90 -13.45
N GLN A 145 9.45 -2.04 -14.26
CA GLN A 145 9.57 -2.05 -15.72
C GLN A 145 8.44 -1.26 -16.40
N PHE A 146 8.76 -0.73 -17.57
CA PHE A 146 7.83 -0.08 -18.49
C PHE A 146 7.99 -0.66 -19.89
N VAL A 147 6.88 -0.97 -20.56
CA VAL A 147 6.87 -1.59 -21.89
C VAL A 147 6.33 -0.63 -22.94
N VAL A 148 7.11 -0.37 -23.99
CA VAL A 148 6.63 0.34 -25.18
C VAL A 148 6.19 -0.67 -26.22
N ASP A 149 4.94 -0.55 -26.70
CA ASP A 149 4.37 -1.53 -27.61
C ASP A 149 5.03 -1.49 -28.98
N GLU A 150 5.13 -0.29 -29.56
CA GLU A 150 5.69 -0.06 -30.90
C GLU A 150 6.21 1.38 -31.01
N MET A 151 7.35 1.56 -31.67
CA MET A 151 7.84 2.88 -32.10
C MET A 151 8.61 2.82 -33.43
N SER A 152 8.54 3.90 -34.21
CA SER A 152 9.27 4.07 -35.47
C SER A 152 9.38 5.55 -35.86
N ALA A 153 10.39 5.91 -36.66
CA ALA A 153 10.56 7.26 -37.21
C ALA A 153 11.32 7.27 -38.54
N ASP A 154 11.12 8.32 -39.34
CA ASP A 154 11.77 8.54 -40.66
C ASP A 154 13.25 8.98 -40.54
N ALA A 155 13.71 9.30 -39.33
CA ALA A 155 15.07 9.71 -39.01
C ALA A 155 15.62 8.88 -37.83
N PRO A 156 16.95 8.83 -37.58
CA PRO A 156 17.49 8.20 -36.38
C PRO A 156 16.88 8.83 -35.13
N TYR A 157 16.52 8.00 -34.15
CA TYR A 157 15.66 8.43 -33.06
C TYR A 157 16.06 7.82 -31.70
N THR A 158 15.64 8.49 -30.62
CA THR A 158 15.70 7.99 -29.25
C THR A 158 14.33 8.11 -28.60
N LEU A 159 14.08 7.24 -27.62
CA LEU A 159 12.93 7.32 -26.72
C LEU A 159 13.38 7.81 -25.35
N VAL A 160 12.68 8.81 -24.84
CA VAL A 160 12.76 9.31 -23.46
C VAL A 160 11.47 8.96 -22.74
N VAL A 161 11.57 8.35 -21.55
CA VAL A 161 10.42 8.06 -20.68
C VAL A 161 10.63 8.76 -19.34
N ASP A 162 9.73 9.68 -19.00
CA ASP A 162 9.67 10.38 -17.71
C ASP A 162 8.47 9.86 -16.91
N TYR A 163 8.71 9.49 -15.66
CA TYR A 163 7.70 8.92 -14.77
C TYR A 163 7.75 9.59 -13.39
N GLY A 164 8.13 10.88 -13.34
CA GLY A 164 8.08 11.73 -12.16
C GLY A 164 9.15 11.45 -11.11
N SER A 165 9.31 10.20 -10.67
CA SER A 165 10.36 9.77 -9.75
C SER A 165 11.70 9.53 -10.45
N GLY A 166 11.70 9.36 -11.77
CA GLY A 166 12.90 9.11 -12.58
C GLY A 166 12.66 9.33 -14.07
N ARG A 167 13.73 9.13 -14.84
CA ARG A 167 13.75 9.26 -16.31
C ARG A 167 14.68 8.21 -16.91
N VAL A 168 14.21 7.52 -17.94
CA VAL A 168 14.99 6.56 -18.73
C VAL A 168 15.11 7.06 -20.16
N GLU A 169 16.30 6.95 -20.73
CA GLU A 169 16.55 7.29 -22.13
C GLU A 169 17.22 6.09 -22.82
N THR A 170 16.73 5.78 -24.01
CA THR A 170 17.24 4.66 -24.81
C THR A 170 18.46 5.06 -25.63
N ASN A 171 19.20 4.07 -26.13
CA ASN A 171 20.21 4.32 -27.15
C ASN A 171 19.55 4.67 -28.49
N GLU A 172 20.31 5.30 -29.38
CA GLU A 172 19.88 5.61 -30.74
C GLU A 172 19.41 4.36 -31.51
N PHE A 173 18.30 4.52 -32.20
CA PHE A 173 17.80 3.61 -33.23
C PHE A 173 17.96 4.23 -34.61
N GLU A 174 18.23 3.40 -35.61
CA GLU A 174 18.35 3.82 -37.00
C GLU A 174 17.00 4.31 -37.56
N ALA A 175 17.04 5.17 -38.57
CA ALA A 175 15.86 5.59 -39.33
C ALA A 175 15.10 4.38 -39.92
N ASP A 176 13.78 4.52 -40.10
CA ASP A 176 12.86 3.52 -40.65
C ASP A 176 12.81 2.20 -39.87
N ARG A 177 13.47 2.12 -38.70
CA ARG A 177 13.46 0.93 -37.86
C ARG A 177 12.23 0.94 -36.97
N THR A 178 11.41 -0.10 -37.07
CA THR A 178 10.36 -0.39 -36.08
C THR A 178 10.94 -1.19 -34.91
N VAL A 179 10.61 -0.78 -33.68
CA VAL A 179 10.93 -1.51 -32.46
C VAL A 179 9.65 -1.87 -31.73
N ASP A 180 9.43 -3.16 -31.51
CA ASP A 180 8.25 -3.70 -30.84
C ASP A 180 8.58 -4.23 -29.44
N ASN A 181 7.65 -4.07 -28.49
CA ASN A 181 7.71 -4.61 -27.13
C ASN A 181 9.02 -4.29 -26.41
N LEU A 182 9.48 -3.04 -26.49
CA LEU A 182 10.68 -2.60 -25.80
C LEU A 182 10.41 -2.54 -24.30
N VAL A 183 11.14 -3.33 -23.52
CA VAL A 183 11.09 -3.29 -22.06
C VAL A 183 12.20 -2.38 -21.55
N LEU A 184 11.83 -1.42 -20.70
CA LEU A 184 12.71 -0.50 -20.01
C LEU A 184 12.73 -0.84 -18.53
N ASP A 185 13.93 -1.02 -17.97
CA ASP A 185 14.11 -1.13 -16.52
C ASP A 185 14.08 0.28 -15.89
N LEU A 186 13.29 0.47 -14.84
CA LEU A 186 13.08 1.76 -14.18
C LEU A 186 13.95 1.87 -12.92
N ASP A 187 14.71 2.97 -12.82
CA ASP A 187 15.53 3.29 -11.64
C ASP A 187 15.48 4.81 -11.32
N PRO A 188 14.81 5.24 -10.24
CA PRO A 188 14.10 4.40 -9.27
C PRO A 188 12.84 3.76 -9.88
N PRO A 189 12.30 2.68 -9.27
CA PRO A 189 11.01 2.11 -9.67
C PRO A 189 9.84 3.04 -9.30
N ILE A 190 8.71 2.87 -10.00
CA ILE A 190 7.42 3.51 -9.67
C ILE A 190 6.86 2.85 -8.40
N ARG A 191 6.32 3.63 -7.45
CA ARG A 191 5.84 3.13 -6.14
C ARG A 191 4.38 3.49 -5.83
N GLU A 192 3.71 4.13 -6.77
CA GLU A 192 2.31 4.55 -6.68
C GLU A 192 1.72 4.66 -8.09
N ASP A 193 0.40 4.79 -8.19
CA ASP A 193 -0.25 5.07 -9.47
C ASP A 193 0.27 6.39 -10.03
N HIS A 194 0.69 6.40 -11.30
CA HIS A 194 1.35 7.56 -11.89
C HIS A 194 1.10 7.67 -13.39
N ASP A 195 1.13 8.90 -13.92
CA ASP A 195 1.10 9.14 -15.37
C ASP A 195 2.54 9.14 -15.91
N VAL A 196 2.80 8.29 -16.89
CA VAL A 196 4.12 8.15 -17.54
C VAL A 196 4.10 8.81 -18.90
N GLU A 197 5.04 9.73 -19.12
CA GLU A 197 5.23 10.45 -20.37
C GLU A 197 6.35 9.79 -21.17
N ALA A 198 6.04 9.34 -22.39
CA ALA A 198 6.98 8.75 -23.32
C ALA A 198 7.08 9.65 -24.55
N VAL A 199 8.29 10.12 -24.84
CA VAL A 199 8.57 11.07 -25.91
C VAL A 199 9.59 10.46 -26.87
N LEU A 200 9.20 10.35 -28.13
CA LEU A 200 10.06 9.96 -29.24
C LEU A 200 10.71 11.21 -29.84
N ARG A 201 12.04 11.21 -29.96
CA ARG A 201 12.81 12.35 -30.47
C ARG A 201 13.78 11.94 -31.56
N THR A 202 14.19 12.87 -32.40
CA THR A 202 15.37 12.65 -33.25
C THR A 202 16.60 12.43 -32.38
N ALA A 203 17.57 11.66 -32.88
CA ALA A 203 18.77 11.30 -32.13
C ALA A 203 19.67 12.51 -31.81
N ASP A 204 19.59 13.57 -32.61
CA ASP A 204 20.24 14.85 -32.34
C ASP A 204 19.47 15.72 -31.33
N GLY A 205 18.27 15.30 -30.93
CA GLY A 205 17.40 15.96 -29.95
C GLY A 205 16.71 17.21 -30.46
N GLU A 206 16.80 17.51 -31.77
CA GLU A 206 16.24 18.72 -32.38
C GLU A 206 14.72 18.68 -32.46
N TRP A 207 14.14 17.53 -32.82
CA TRP A 207 12.70 17.40 -33.04
C TRP A 207 12.07 16.38 -32.10
N GLU A 208 10.89 16.75 -31.60
CA GLU A 208 9.95 15.84 -30.98
C GLU A 208 9.05 15.25 -32.08
N LEU A 209 9.05 13.93 -32.18
CA LEU A 209 8.43 13.21 -33.29
C LEU A 209 7.04 12.68 -32.93
N ALA A 210 6.88 12.24 -31.68
CA ALA A 210 5.63 11.77 -31.10
C ALA A 210 5.74 11.77 -29.57
N ASP A 211 4.63 12.01 -28.89
CA ASP A 211 4.49 11.88 -27.45
C ASP A 211 3.28 11.02 -27.09
N GLU A 212 3.39 10.28 -25.99
CA GLU A 212 2.30 9.49 -25.42
C GLU A 212 2.33 9.65 -23.90
N THR A 213 1.18 9.93 -23.30
CA THR A 213 1.00 9.93 -21.84
C THR A 213 0.06 8.80 -21.45
N VAL A 214 0.54 7.86 -20.62
CA VAL A 214 -0.23 6.69 -20.21
C VAL A 214 -0.32 6.57 -18.69
N ALA A 215 -1.48 6.14 -18.20
CA ALA A 215 -1.64 5.78 -16.80
C ALA A 215 -0.92 4.46 -16.49
N TYR A 216 -0.08 4.47 -15.47
CA TYR A 216 0.55 3.29 -14.87
C TYR A 216 -0.15 2.98 -13.55
N VAL A 217 -0.77 1.80 -13.45
CA VAL A 217 -1.40 1.33 -12.22
C VAL A 217 -0.42 0.45 -11.46
N PHE A 218 -0.01 0.89 -10.28
CA PHE A 218 0.96 0.19 -9.46
C PHE A 218 0.33 -1.01 -8.74
N GLU A 219 0.88 -2.20 -8.98
CA GLU A 219 0.44 -3.43 -8.34
C GLU A 219 1.15 -3.65 -7.00
N ARG A 220 0.41 -3.44 -5.92
CA ARG A 220 0.87 -3.73 -4.56
C ARG A 220 0.92 -5.25 -4.34
N THR A 221 2.05 -5.72 -3.84
CA THR A 221 2.31 -7.14 -3.57
C THR A 221 2.91 -7.33 -2.18
N ALA A 222 2.58 -8.45 -1.55
CA ALA A 222 3.13 -8.83 -0.25
C ALA A 222 3.35 -10.34 -0.18
N SER A 223 4.25 -10.75 0.72
CA SER A 223 4.49 -12.13 1.10
C SER A 223 4.40 -12.24 2.61
N LEU A 224 3.67 -13.24 3.10
CA LEU A 224 3.54 -13.57 4.51
C LEU A 224 3.78 -15.07 4.68
N ARG A 225 4.56 -15.42 5.69
CA ARG A 225 4.76 -16.81 6.10
C ARG A 225 4.58 -16.92 7.60
N VAL A 226 3.58 -17.70 7.95
CA VAL A 226 3.34 -18.17 9.32
C VAL A 226 3.23 -19.69 9.29
N VAL A 227 3.42 -20.31 10.45
CA VAL A 227 3.28 -21.76 10.65
C VAL A 227 2.52 -21.98 11.94
N ASP A 228 1.87 -23.14 12.09
CA ASP A 228 1.26 -23.54 13.35
C ASP A 228 2.29 -23.55 14.47
N GLN A 229 1.89 -23.12 15.66
CA GLN A 229 2.79 -22.85 16.78
C GLN A 229 2.27 -23.45 18.06
N SER A 230 3.20 -23.75 18.96
CA SER A 230 2.91 -24.07 20.34
C SER A 230 3.76 -23.21 21.25
N GLY A 231 3.16 -22.57 22.24
CA GLY A 231 3.85 -21.60 23.08
C GLY A 231 3.12 -21.34 24.39
N ASP A 232 3.61 -20.40 25.20
CA ASP A 232 2.97 -20.03 26.46
C ASP A 232 1.71 -19.15 26.28
N GLY A 233 1.32 -18.90 25.02
CA GLY A 233 0.19 -18.06 24.64
C GLY A 233 0.48 -16.58 24.59
N ARG A 234 1.69 -16.12 24.95
CA ARG A 234 2.04 -14.69 25.05
C ARG A 234 2.78 -14.14 23.85
N THR A 235 3.32 -15.01 23.00
CA THR A 235 4.12 -14.60 21.85
C THR A 235 3.69 -15.36 20.60
N LEU A 236 3.54 -14.62 19.50
CA LEU A 236 3.32 -15.17 18.17
C LEU A 236 4.54 -14.89 17.30
N ASP A 237 5.16 -15.93 16.77
CA ASP A 237 6.36 -15.79 15.95
C ASP A 237 5.99 -15.65 14.46
N ILE A 238 6.31 -14.54 13.82
CA ILE A 238 6.13 -14.40 12.37
C ILE A 238 7.39 -14.89 11.67
N ALA A 239 7.27 -15.96 10.88
CA ALA A 239 8.43 -16.57 10.23
C ALA A 239 9.04 -15.66 9.17
N GLU A 240 8.20 -14.99 8.36
CA GLU A 240 8.65 -14.01 7.36
C GLU A 240 7.49 -13.10 6.92
N ALA A 241 7.75 -11.81 6.73
CA ALA A 241 6.87 -10.88 6.03
C ALA A 241 7.66 -9.87 5.19
N SER A 242 7.10 -9.47 4.04
CA SER A 242 7.58 -8.34 3.21
C SER A 242 6.49 -7.84 2.26
N ALA A 243 6.59 -6.59 1.83
CA ALA A 243 5.73 -5.99 0.79
C ALA A 243 6.52 -5.00 -0.08
N ASN A 244 6.05 -4.71 -1.29
CA ASN A 244 6.65 -3.68 -2.17
C ASN A 244 6.18 -2.24 -1.84
N VAL A 245 5.43 -2.08 -0.76
CA VAL A 245 5.02 -0.80 -0.15
C VAL A 245 5.37 -0.81 1.34
N GLU A 246 5.32 0.35 2.00
CA GLU A 246 5.36 0.40 3.46
C GLU A 246 4.17 -0.37 4.04
N TYR A 247 4.41 -1.24 5.02
CA TYR A 247 3.42 -2.21 5.48
C TYR A 247 3.44 -2.43 6.99
N GLU A 248 2.35 -2.91 7.54
CA GLU A 248 2.21 -3.33 8.94
C GLU A 248 1.68 -4.76 9.02
N LEU A 249 1.88 -5.41 10.16
CA LEU A 249 1.29 -6.72 10.46
C LEU A 249 0.15 -6.57 11.45
N VAL A 250 -0.96 -7.24 11.15
CA VAL A 250 -2.14 -7.28 12.02
C VAL A 250 -2.49 -8.72 12.32
N ALA A 251 -2.49 -9.08 13.60
CA ALA A 251 -2.93 -10.39 14.09
C ALA A 251 -4.28 -10.25 14.79
N VAL A 252 -5.22 -11.14 14.46
CA VAL A 252 -6.57 -11.18 15.04
C VAL A 252 -6.85 -12.57 15.60
N TYR A 253 -7.27 -12.63 16.86
CA TYR A 253 -7.65 -13.87 17.55
C TYR A 253 -8.66 -13.56 18.65
N ASP A 254 -9.70 -14.40 18.80
CA ASP A 254 -10.75 -14.26 19.82
C ASP A 254 -11.33 -12.84 19.97
N GLY A 255 -11.44 -12.10 18.86
CA GLY A 255 -11.92 -10.71 18.82
C GLY A 255 -10.90 -9.66 19.28
N THR A 256 -9.70 -10.07 19.69
CA THR A 256 -8.54 -9.20 19.97
C THR A 256 -7.79 -8.89 18.67
N THR A 257 -7.24 -7.68 18.57
CA THR A 257 -6.41 -7.24 17.44
C THR A 257 -5.09 -6.70 17.97
N ILE A 258 -3.98 -7.19 17.42
CA ILE A 258 -2.62 -6.75 17.70
C ILE A 258 -2.01 -6.21 16.41
N GLU A 259 -1.40 -5.03 16.47
CA GLU A 259 -0.83 -4.32 15.32
C GLU A 259 0.64 -4.00 15.61
N THR A 260 1.49 -4.11 14.59
CA THR A 260 2.89 -3.67 14.67
C THR A 260 3.04 -2.21 14.25
N ASP A 261 4.20 -1.62 14.55
CA ASP A 261 4.65 -0.43 13.83
C ASP A 261 4.84 -0.74 12.32
N ALA A 262 4.85 0.31 11.51
CA ALA A 262 5.08 0.20 10.07
C ALA A 262 6.54 -0.21 9.76
N PHE A 263 6.68 -1.11 8.79
CA PHE A 263 7.93 -1.57 8.21
C PHE A 263 8.12 -0.94 6.83
N ALA A 264 9.35 -0.53 6.55
CA ALA A 264 9.71 0.06 5.25
C ALA A 264 9.48 -0.92 4.09
N THR A 265 9.21 -0.36 2.90
CA THR A 265 9.08 -1.11 1.64
C THR A 265 10.25 -2.07 1.40
N GLU A 266 9.96 -3.23 0.84
CA GLU A 266 10.88 -4.33 0.47
C GLU A 266 11.72 -4.87 1.64
N THR A 267 11.46 -4.43 2.86
CA THR A 267 12.13 -4.93 4.05
C THR A 267 11.52 -6.27 4.43
N ARG A 268 12.36 -7.29 4.54
CA ARG A 268 11.96 -8.60 5.06
C ARG A 268 12.12 -8.62 6.58
N VAL A 269 11.05 -8.95 7.29
CA VAL A 269 11.02 -9.01 8.75
C VAL A 269 10.53 -10.38 9.25
N ALA A 270 10.91 -10.71 10.49
CA ALA A 270 10.42 -11.88 11.23
C ALA A 270 10.19 -11.48 12.70
N PRO A 271 9.20 -10.62 12.98
CA PRO A 271 8.95 -10.10 14.32
C PRO A 271 8.25 -11.13 15.21
N GLU A 272 8.40 -10.94 16.52
CA GLU A 272 7.60 -11.59 17.55
C GLU A 272 6.49 -10.60 17.95
N LEU A 273 5.23 -11.07 18.02
CA LEU A 273 4.10 -10.24 18.47
C LEU A 273 3.72 -10.62 19.90
N GLU A 274 3.64 -9.63 20.79
CA GLU A 274 3.12 -9.83 22.15
C GLU A 274 1.60 -9.95 22.12
N LEU A 275 1.07 -11.04 22.69
CA LEU A 275 -0.35 -11.37 22.73
C LEU A 275 -0.93 -10.96 24.09
N ASP A 276 -1.87 -10.00 24.08
CA ASP A 276 -2.63 -9.55 25.25
C ASP A 276 -4.12 -9.31 24.88
N PRO A 277 -5.06 -10.13 25.36
CA PRO A 277 -4.87 -11.25 26.29
C PRO A 277 -4.06 -12.40 25.67
N ARG A 278 -3.33 -13.14 26.49
CA ARG A 278 -2.63 -14.34 26.04
C ARG A 278 -3.62 -15.44 25.64
N ILE A 279 -3.23 -16.31 24.71
CA ILE A 279 -4.02 -17.46 24.26
C ILE A 279 -3.93 -18.60 25.29
N VAL A 280 -5.06 -19.11 25.77
CA VAL A 280 -5.10 -20.15 26.82
C VAL A 280 -5.74 -21.46 26.39
N GLU A 281 -6.41 -21.47 25.24
CA GLU A 281 -7.01 -22.62 24.60
C GLU A 281 -6.50 -22.66 23.15
N GLU A 282 -6.72 -23.77 22.44
CA GLU A 282 -6.32 -23.83 21.02
C GLU A 282 -7.13 -22.80 20.20
N THR A 283 -6.43 -21.87 19.55
CA THR A 283 -7.05 -20.73 18.85
C THR A 283 -6.46 -20.58 17.44
N THR A 284 -7.32 -20.29 16.47
CA THR A 284 -6.89 -19.86 15.13
C THR A 284 -6.54 -18.38 15.15
N VAL A 285 -5.34 -18.03 14.70
CA VAL A 285 -4.88 -16.64 14.58
C VAL A 285 -4.83 -16.26 13.10
N GLU A 286 -5.56 -15.22 12.72
CA GLU A 286 -5.47 -14.61 11.38
C GLU A 286 -4.37 -13.55 11.40
N VAL A 287 -3.37 -13.67 10.51
CA VAL A 287 -2.32 -12.67 10.33
C VAL A 287 -2.45 -12.04 8.94
N THR A 288 -2.46 -10.72 8.89
CA THR A 288 -2.58 -9.95 7.64
C THR A 288 -1.42 -8.98 7.50
N VAL A 289 -0.81 -8.93 6.31
CA VAL A 289 0.04 -7.82 5.87
C VAL A 289 -0.86 -6.74 5.27
N ARG A 290 -0.81 -5.52 5.79
CA ARG A 290 -1.59 -4.37 5.28
C ARG A 290 -0.67 -3.26 4.81
N ALA A 291 -1.10 -2.51 3.80
CA ALA A 291 -0.44 -1.27 3.41
C ALA A 291 -0.58 -0.24 4.54
N ALA A 292 0.52 0.36 4.99
CA ALA A 292 0.51 1.28 6.12
C ALA A 292 -0.24 2.60 5.82
N GLU A 293 -0.27 3.01 4.55
CA GLU A 293 -0.90 4.27 4.13
C GLU A 293 -2.43 4.26 4.26
N ASP A 294 -3.08 3.17 3.87
CA ASP A 294 -4.54 3.11 3.71
C ASP A 294 -5.19 1.84 4.31
N ALA A 295 -4.41 1.04 5.04
CA ALA A 295 -4.83 -0.21 5.68
C ALA A 295 -5.41 -1.27 4.71
N THR A 296 -5.13 -1.17 3.40
CA THR A 296 -5.55 -2.17 2.42
C THR A 296 -4.86 -3.51 2.70
N PRO A 297 -5.61 -4.63 2.83
CA PRO A 297 -5.00 -5.95 3.02
C PRO A 297 -4.27 -6.39 1.75
N LEU A 298 -3.00 -6.77 1.88
CA LEU A 298 -2.14 -7.20 0.79
C LEU A 298 -1.99 -8.73 0.75
N GLN A 299 -1.81 -9.36 1.90
CA GLN A 299 -1.71 -10.82 2.06
C GLN A 299 -2.30 -11.22 3.42
N ARG A 300 -2.95 -12.39 3.48
CA ARG A 300 -3.53 -12.96 4.70
C ARG A 300 -3.15 -14.43 4.81
N GLU A 301 -2.78 -14.87 6.01
CA GLU A 301 -2.57 -16.26 6.36
C GLU A 301 -3.22 -16.57 7.70
N GLU A 302 -3.57 -17.83 7.93
CA GLU A 302 -4.11 -18.32 9.21
C GLU A 302 -3.16 -19.37 9.77
N LEU A 303 -3.04 -19.43 11.11
CA LEU A 303 -2.31 -20.48 11.81
C LEU A 303 -3.10 -20.96 13.03
N THR A 304 -2.86 -22.21 13.44
CA THR A 304 -3.33 -22.72 14.72
C THR A 304 -2.26 -22.52 15.79
N PHE A 305 -2.65 -21.88 16.90
CA PHE A 305 -1.82 -21.74 18.08
C PHE A 305 -2.31 -22.71 19.17
N THR A 306 -1.46 -23.63 19.59
CA THR A 306 -1.75 -24.61 20.65
C THR A 306 -0.96 -24.26 21.91
N PRO A 307 -1.59 -23.73 22.97
CA PRO A 307 -0.87 -23.40 24.19
C PRO A 307 -0.21 -24.60 24.84
N ASN A 308 0.99 -24.39 25.38
CA ASN A 308 1.74 -25.41 26.11
C ASN A 308 0.99 -25.75 27.40
N SER A 309 1.03 -27.04 27.75
CA SER A 309 0.67 -27.50 29.09
C SER A 309 1.49 -26.76 30.15
N PRO A 310 0.94 -26.59 31.36
CA PRO A 310 1.62 -25.81 32.40
C PRO A 310 2.98 -26.44 32.75
N GLU A 311 3.93 -25.59 33.12
CA GLU A 311 5.23 -26.06 33.59
C GLU A 311 5.06 -26.96 34.83
N GLY A 312 5.71 -28.13 34.82
CA GLY A 312 5.72 -29.06 35.94
C GLY A 312 5.35 -30.49 35.56
N PRO A 313 5.03 -31.34 36.55
CA PRO A 313 4.56 -32.69 36.29
C PRO A 313 3.19 -32.66 35.59
N VAL A 314 2.94 -33.63 34.70
CA VAL A 314 1.66 -33.80 34.03
C VAL A 314 0.65 -34.40 35.00
N LEU A 315 -0.44 -33.66 35.29
CA LEU A 315 -1.54 -34.18 36.10
C LEU A 315 -2.46 -34.98 35.18
N THR A 316 -2.53 -36.29 35.41
CA THR A 316 -3.49 -37.17 34.72
C THR A 316 -4.73 -37.38 35.60
N GLU A 317 -5.82 -37.85 35.01
CA GLU A 317 -7.05 -38.23 35.73
C GLU A 317 -6.75 -39.25 36.86
N ASP A 318 -6.03 -40.32 36.56
CA ASP A 318 -5.60 -41.32 37.55
C ASP A 318 -4.78 -40.72 38.69
N GLU A 319 -3.93 -39.73 38.40
CA GLU A 319 -3.08 -39.08 39.39
C GLU A 319 -3.88 -38.11 40.25
N ALA A 320 -4.83 -37.37 39.67
CA ALA A 320 -5.77 -36.55 40.42
C ALA A 320 -6.63 -37.40 41.37
N ILE A 321 -7.13 -38.55 40.90
CA ILE A 321 -7.82 -39.54 41.73
C ILE A 321 -6.89 -40.05 42.83
N ARG A 322 -5.63 -40.40 42.52
CA ARG A 322 -4.67 -40.91 43.51
C ARG A 322 -4.36 -39.88 44.60
N ILE A 323 -4.18 -38.60 44.23
CA ILE A 323 -3.98 -37.49 45.18
C ILE A 323 -5.21 -37.33 46.07
N ALA A 324 -6.41 -37.39 45.48
CA ALA A 324 -7.65 -37.35 46.24
C ALA A 324 -7.78 -38.60 47.15
N GLU A 325 -7.35 -39.78 46.69
CA GLU A 325 -7.39 -41.02 47.44
C GLU A 325 -6.43 -41.07 48.63
N ASP A 326 -5.26 -40.47 48.50
CA ASP A 326 -4.26 -40.39 49.56
C ASP A 326 -4.75 -39.58 50.79
N THR A 327 -5.89 -38.88 50.69
CA THR A 327 -6.58 -38.23 51.82
C THR A 327 -7.38 -39.20 52.69
N PHE A 328 -7.83 -40.34 52.13
CA PHE A 328 -8.69 -41.30 52.82
C PHE A 328 -8.13 -41.97 54.09
N PRO A 329 -6.81 -42.21 54.30
CA PRO A 329 -6.34 -42.86 55.52
C PRO A 329 -6.44 -41.98 56.79
N LEU A 330 -6.71 -40.68 56.66
CA LEU A 330 -6.87 -39.78 57.81
C LEU A 330 -8.25 -39.84 58.46
N ILE A 331 -9.28 -40.24 57.71
CA ILE A 331 -10.65 -40.41 58.18
C ILE A 331 -11.04 -41.86 57.88
N GLY A 332 -11.03 -42.74 58.89
CA GLY A 332 -11.24 -44.18 58.69
C GLY A 332 -12.41 -44.47 57.75
N SER A 333 -12.12 -44.87 56.50
CA SER A 333 -13.06 -45.18 55.41
C SER A 333 -14.34 -44.34 55.47
N PRO A 334 -14.42 -43.17 54.82
CA PRO A 334 -15.56 -42.28 54.95
C PRO A 334 -16.82 -43.08 54.67
N SER A 335 -17.70 -43.15 55.66
CA SER A 335 -19.00 -43.82 55.54
C SER A 335 -19.92 -43.22 54.47
N VAL A 336 -19.40 -42.25 53.71
CA VAL A 336 -20.01 -41.46 52.66
C VAL A 336 -19.30 -41.60 51.31
N PHE A 337 -18.19 -42.33 51.16
CA PHE A 337 -17.56 -42.59 49.85
C PHE A 337 -17.70 -44.06 49.47
N GLU A 338 -18.25 -44.33 48.28
CA GLU A 338 -18.35 -45.69 47.75
C GLU A 338 -17.29 -45.95 46.67
N ARG A 339 -17.22 -45.05 45.67
CA ARG A 339 -16.25 -45.09 44.58
C ARG A 339 -16.23 -43.77 43.82
N TRP A 340 -15.14 -43.51 43.12
CA TRP A 340 -15.13 -42.52 42.05
C TRP A 340 -16.00 -42.99 40.87
N LEU A 341 -16.61 -42.02 40.18
CA LEU A 341 -17.30 -42.27 38.92
C LEU A 341 -16.30 -42.08 37.78
N ASP A 342 -16.39 -42.91 36.75
CA ASP A 342 -15.57 -42.76 35.54
C ASP A 342 -15.96 -41.50 34.73
N ASP A 343 -17.08 -40.87 35.06
CA ASP A 343 -17.60 -39.64 34.48
C ASP A 343 -18.38 -38.87 35.57
N PRO A 344 -18.07 -37.59 35.89
CA PRO A 344 -17.06 -36.72 35.26
C PRO A 344 -15.73 -36.71 36.05
N VAL A 345 -14.74 -37.51 35.63
CA VAL A 345 -13.35 -37.25 36.00
C VAL A 345 -12.68 -36.64 34.78
N GLU A 346 -12.32 -35.35 34.87
CA GLU A 346 -11.72 -34.61 33.78
C GLU A 346 -10.54 -33.78 34.33
N VAL A 347 -9.38 -33.85 33.67
CA VAL A 347 -8.24 -32.97 33.97
C VAL A 347 -7.90 -32.19 32.72
N GLU A 348 -8.21 -30.89 32.74
CA GLU A 348 -7.94 -29.97 31.64
C GLU A 348 -6.62 -29.24 31.90
N ALA A 349 -5.67 -29.36 30.97
CA ALA A 349 -4.43 -28.60 31.02
C ALA A 349 -4.67 -27.17 30.52
N HIS A 350 -4.16 -26.20 31.27
CA HIS A 350 -4.21 -24.77 30.95
C HIS A 350 -2.80 -24.20 31.14
N PRO A 351 -2.36 -23.16 30.39
CA PRO A 351 -0.98 -22.67 30.50
C PRO A 351 -0.54 -22.24 31.91
N ASP A 352 -1.49 -21.83 32.75
CA ASP A 352 -1.21 -21.53 34.17
C ASP A 352 -1.31 -22.72 35.12
N GLY A 353 -1.87 -23.86 34.72
CA GLY A 353 -2.09 -24.97 35.63
C GLY A 353 -3.16 -25.95 35.16
N TYR A 354 -3.73 -26.71 36.08
CA TYR A 354 -4.74 -27.71 35.77
C TYR A 354 -6.11 -27.33 36.33
N ARG A 355 -7.17 -27.53 35.57
CA ARG A 355 -8.54 -27.55 36.09
C ARG A 355 -8.95 -29.00 36.26
N VAL A 356 -9.43 -29.34 37.45
CA VAL A 356 -9.72 -30.73 37.83
C VAL A 356 -11.19 -30.85 38.15
N ARG A 357 -11.88 -31.80 37.53
CA ARG A 357 -13.26 -32.16 37.83
C ARG A 357 -13.30 -33.61 38.29
N LEU A 358 -13.95 -33.86 39.43
CA LEU A 358 -14.07 -35.20 40.01
C LEU A 358 -15.53 -35.50 40.36
N GLY A 359 -16.02 -36.65 39.91
CA GLY A 359 -17.33 -37.19 40.32
C GLY A 359 -17.19 -38.35 41.29
N TYR A 360 -17.91 -38.34 42.41
CA TYR A 360 -17.93 -39.50 43.32
C TYR A 360 -19.34 -39.94 43.69
N LEU A 361 -19.48 -41.25 43.89
CA LEU A 361 -20.70 -41.85 44.41
C LEU A 361 -20.64 -41.86 45.93
N ALA A 362 -21.57 -41.12 46.54
CA ALA A 362 -21.69 -41.07 47.98
C ALA A 362 -22.37 -42.33 48.52
N ALA A 363 -21.72 -42.99 49.48
CA ALA A 363 -22.26 -44.18 50.12
C ALA A 363 -23.56 -43.83 50.84
N ARG A 364 -24.66 -44.47 50.41
CA ARG A 364 -25.99 -44.21 50.94
C ARG A 364 -26.08 -44.70 52.39
N GLN A 365 -25.79 -43.86 53.37
CA GLN A 365 -26.33 -44.09 54.70
C GLN A 365 -27.85 -44.04 54.56
N ARG A 366 -28.55 -45.12 54.94
CA ARG A 366 -30.02 -45.16 54.96
C ARG A 366 -30.53 -44.10 55.94
N ALA A 367 -30.64 -42.85 55.47
CA ALA A 367 -31.16 -41.72 56.19
C ALA A 367 -32.68 -41.88 56.29
N VAL A 368 -33.13 -42.68 57.25
CA VAL A 368 -34.55 -42.77 57.63
C VAL A 368 -34.90 -41.68 58.67
N PHE A 369 -33.93 -40.88 59.11
CA PHE A 369 -34.11 -39.84 60.13
C PHE A 369 -33.35 -38.56 59.74
N SER A 370 -33.94 -37.38 60.00
CA SER A 370 -33.38 -36.06 59.66
C SER A 370 -31.97 -35.83 60.17
N SER A 371 -31.60 -36.39 61.33
CA SER A 371 -30.24 -36.29 61.88
C SER A 371 -29.17 -37.07 61.11
N ALA A 372 -29.53 -37.84 60.08
CA ALA A 372 -28.59 -38.46 59.15
C ALA A 372 -28.38 -37.63 57.87
N ALA A 373 -29.29 -36.72 57.52
CA ALA A 373 -29.11 -35.80 56.40
C ALA A 373 -27.99 -34.80 56.72
N ASP A 374 -28.11 -34.07 57.84
CA ASP A 374 -27.09 -33.11 58.29
C ASP A 374 -25.70 -33.73 58.43
N ARG A 375 -25.62 -34.98 58.90
CA ARG A 375 -24.36 -35.72 59.01
C ARG A 375 -23.79 -36.15 57.66
N THR A 376 -24.64 -36.46 56.69
CA THR A 376 -24.21 -36.80 55.33
C THR A 376 -23.72 -35.55 54.61
N GLU A 377 -24.43 -34.44 54.76
CA GLU A 377 -24.03 -33.13 54.22
C GLU A 377 -22.69 -32.66 54.79
N ALA A 378 -22.53 -32.69 56.12
CA ALA A 378 -21.26 -32.35 56.77
C ALA A 378 -20.11 -33.26 56.31
N ALA A 379 -20.34 -34.58 56.23
CA ALA A 379 -19.31 -35.52 55.77
C ALA A 379 -18.96 -35.36 54.28
N THR A 380 -19.94 -34.99 53.43
CA THR A 380 -19.71 -34.64 52.02
C THR A 380 -18.88 -33.36 51.91
N ALA A 381 -19.15 -32.36 52.75
CA ALA A 381 -18.39 -31.11 52.78
C ALA A 381 -16.96 -31.32 53.30
N GLU A 382 -16.77 -32.05 54.40
CA GLU A 382 -15.45 -32.46 54.91
C GLU A 382 -14.64 -33.20 53.84
N PHE A 383 -15.27 -34.15 53.14
CA PHE A 383 -14.64 -34.87 52.04
C PHE A 383 -14.19 -33.93 50.92
N ALA A 384 -15.05 -33.00 50.49
CA ALA A 384 -14.69 -32.02 49.48
C ALA A 384 -13.52 -31.14 49.92
N ILE A 385 -13.50 -30.68 51.18
CA ILE A 385 -12.42 -29.88 51.77
C ILE A 385 -11.09 -30.64 51.73
N ASP A 386 -11.08 -31.93 52.10
CA ASP A 386 -9.87 -32.75 52.08
C ASP A 386 -9.32 -32.93 50.67
N VAL A 387 -10.19 -33.21 49.69
CA VAL A 387 -9.82 -33.32 48.28
C VAL A 387 -9.27 -32.00 47.75
N PHE A 388 -9.91 -30.88 48.08
CA PHE A 388 -9.41 -29.55 47.73
C PHE A 388 -8.03 -29.29 48.33
N GLU A 389 -7.84 -29.53 49.64
CA GLU A 389 -6.53 -29.34 50.28
C GLU A 389 -5.47 -30.18 49.59
N ALA A 390 -5.72 -31.47 49.34
CA ALA A 390 -4.75 -32.35 48.72
C ALA A 390 -4.35 -31.91 47.32
N LEU A 391 -5.32 -31.54 46.47
CA LEU A 391 -5.04 -31.08 45.12
C LEU A 391 -4.33 -29.73 45.11
N PHE A 392 -4.76 -28.76 45.93
CA PHE A 392 -4.14 -27.42 45.97
C PHE A 392 -2.78 -27.39 46.65
N THR A 393 -2.49 -28.33 47.55
CA THR A 393 -1.18 -28.47 48.22
C THR A 393 -0.24 -29.45 47.54
N SER A 394 -0.68 -30.12 46.47
CA SER A 394 0.16 -31.00 45.66
C SER A 394 1.28 -30.24 44.92
N ASP A 395 2.22 -30.99 44.35
CA ASP A 395 3.27 -30.44 43.48
C ASP A 395 2.71 -29.92 42.13
N TYR A 396 1.42 -30.13 41.86
CA TYR A 396 0.74 -29.67 40.66
C TYR A 396 0.15 -28.27 40.86
N ARG A 397 0.27 -27.42 39.84
CA ARG A 397 -0.38 -26.10 39.85
C ARG A 397 -1.86 -26.25 39.50
N VAL A 398 -2.68 -26.71 40.43
CA VAL A 398 -4.14 -26.78 40.25
C VAL A 398 -4.76 -25.38 40.36
N LEU A 399 -5.50 -24.96 39.34
CA LEU A 399 -6.16 -23.65 39.22
C LEU A 399 -7.56 -23.66 39.82
N ASP A 400 -8.27 -24.77 39.64
CA ASP A 400 -9.67 -24.92 39.98
C ASP A 400 -9.97 -26.40 40.19
N VAL A 401 -10.79 -26.69 41.19
CA VAL A 401 -11.29 -28.03 41.45
C VAL A 401 -12.82 -27.98 41.54
N GLU A 402 -13.48 -28.83 40.76
CA GLU A 402 -14.92 -29.08 40.81
C GLU A 402 -15.17 -30.51 41.31
N ILE A 403 -15.98 -30.67 42.36
CA ILE A 403 -16.35 -31.97 42.92
C ILE A 403 -17.87 -32.15 42.77
N ALA A 404 -18.28 -33.13 41.98
CA ALA A 404 -19.68 -33.53 41.84
C ALA A 404 -19.98 -34.74 42.74
N SER A 405 -20.97 -34.60 43.61
CA SER A 405 -21.47 -35.69 44.46
C SER A 405 -22.71 -36.33 43.86
N TRP A 406 -22.75 -37.66 43.86
CA TRP A 406 -23.84 -38.45 43.30
C TRP A 406 -24.40 -39.42 44.33
N LEU A 407 -25.69 -39.74 44.24
CA LEU A 407 -26.36 -40.71 45.09
C LEU A 407 -27.06 -41.76 44.24
N THR A 408 -27.08 -43.02 44.71
CA THR A 408 -27.99 -44.03 44.14
C THR A 408 -29.41 -43.79 44.65
N SER A 409 -30.37 -43.57 43.76
CA SER A 409 -31.78 -43.58 44.08
C SER A 409 -32.27 -45.03 44.30
N GLY A 410 -33.50 -45.23 44.77
CA GLY A 410 -34.05 -46.57 45.10
C GLY A 410 -34.10 -47.58 43.95
N THR A 411 -33.83 -47.13 42.72
CA THR A 411 -33.91 -47.91 41.47
C THR A 411 -32.55 -48.27 40.85
N ASN A 412 -31.43 -48.04 41.56
CA ASN A 412 -30.05 -48.07 41.04
C ASN A 412 -29.73 -46.95 40.04
N ASP A 413 -30.65 -46.01 39.80
CA ASP A 413 -30.34 -44.81 39.03
C ASP A 413 -29.45 -43.89 39.88
N MET A 414 -28.48 -43.23 39.25
CA MET A 414 -27.62 -42.26 39.91
C MET A 414 -28.16 -40.86 39.66
N GLU A 415 -28.27 -40.07 40.72
CA GLU A 415 -28.71 -38.68 40.65
C GLU A 415 -27.61 -37.80 41.26
N GLN A 416 -27.27 -36.71 40.56
CA GLN A 416 -26.31 -35.74 41.06
C GLN A 416 -26.95 -34.98 42.22
N MET A 417 -26.35 -35.09 43.40
CA MET A 417 -26.83 -34.43 44.62
C MET A 417 -26.39 -32.95 44.63
N GLY A 418 -25.20 -32.67 44.13
CA GLY A 418 -24.67 -31.31 44.09
C GLY A 418 -23.25 -31.24 43.54
N THR A 419 -22.80 -30.02 43.28
CA THR A 419 -21.44 -29.70 42.84
C THR A 419 -20.85 -28.65 43.75
N THR A 420 -19.59 -28.82 44.13
CA THR A 420 -18.81 -27.82 44.87
C THR A 420 -17.58 -27.47 44.06
N ARG A 421 -17.34 -26.17 43.86
CA ARG A 421 -16.21 -25.65 43.09
C ARG A 421 -15.36 -24.74 43.96
N LEU A 422 -14.04 -24.85 43.83
CA LEU A 422 -13.10 -23.99 44.53
C LEU A 422 -11.98 -23.55 43.59
N HIS A 423 -11.77 -22.24 43.50
CA HIS A 423 -10.69 -21.63 42.72
C HIS A 423 -9.44 -21.43 43.57
N ARG A 424 -8.24 -21.62 42.99
CA ARG A 424 -6.95 -21.45 43.68
C ARG A 424 -6.81 -20.08 44.36
N ASP A 425 -7.30 -19.02 43.72
CA ASP A 425 -7.21 -17.67 44.26
C ASP A 425 -8.04 -17.50 45.55
N ALA A 426 -9.13 -18.25 45.69
CA ALA A 426 -9.95 -18.27 46.91
C ALA A 426 -9.29 -19.06 48.04
N VAL A 427 -8.35 -19.96 47.73
CA VAL A 427 -7.65 -20.83 48.67
C VAL A 427 -6.44 -20.14 49.31
N SER A 428 -5.91 -19.11 48.66
CA SER A 428 -4.73 -18.39 49.17
C SER A 428 -5.01 -17.76 50.54
N GLY A 429 -4.45 -18.35 51.60
CA GLY A 429 -4.61 -17.90 52.99
C GLY A 429 -5.73 -18.58 53.77
N VAL A 430 -6.40 -19.58 53.18
CA VAL A 430 -7.38 -20.42 53.89
C VAL A 430 -6.66 -21.31 54.91
N ASN A 431 -7.18 -21.34 56.15
CA ASN A 431 -6.79 -22.32 57.15
C ASN A 431 -7.71 -23.53 57.05
N TRP A 432 -7.23 -24.61 56.43
CA TRP A 432 -8.01 -25.82 56.21
C TRP A 432 -8.53 -26.49 57.48
N ASN A 433 -7.88 -26.27 58.64
CA ASN A 433 -8.40 -26.78 59.92
C ASN A 433 -9.65 -26.01 60.35
N ASP A 434 -9.69 -24.69 60.12
CA ASP A 434 -10.85 -23.87 60.47
C ASP A 434 -12.07 -24.27 59.60
N LEU A 435 -11.84 -24.61 58.32
CA LEU A 435 -12.90 -25.12 57.44
C LEU A 435 -13.45 -26.48 57.89
N ARG A 436 -12.62 -27.35 58.46
CA ARG A 436 -13.07 -28.66 58.97
C ARG A 436 -13.86 -28.56 60.27
N ASP A 437 -13.53 -27.59 61.12
CA ASP A 437 -14.22 -27.38 62.41
C ASP A 437 -15.68 -26.90 62.21
N ASP A 438 -15.96 -26.20 61.10
CA ASP A 438 -17.31 -25.73 60.74
C ASP A 438 -17.56 -25.70 59.22
N PRO A 439 -17.71 -26.87 58.57
CA PRO A 439 -17.72 -26.99 57.11
C PRO A 439 -18.94 -26.34 56.43
N THR A 440 -20.00 -26.08 57.18
CA THR A 440 -21.25 -25.48 56.67
C THR A 440 -21.31 -23.96 56.83
N GLU A 441 -20.68 -23.37 57.85
CA GLU A 441 -20.73 -21.91 58.07
C GLU A 441 -19.49 -21.15 57.57
N THR A 442 -18.35 -21.84 57.30
CA THR A 442 -17.06 -21.17 57.03
C THR A 442 -16.52 -21.29 55.60
N LEU A 443 -17.23 -21.95 54.67
CA LEU A 443 -16.80 -21.90 53.27
C LEU A 443 -16.71 -20.43 52.81
N PRO A 444 -15.55 -19.98 52.28
CA PRO A 444 -15.39 -18.61 51.87
C PRO A 444 -16.51 -18.27 50.87
N SER A 445 -17.06 -17.04 50.95
CA SER A 445 -18.20 -16.57 50.15
C SER A 445 -17.95 -16.52 48.62
N VAL A 446 -16.88 -17.16 48.16
CA VAL A 446 -16.48 -17.37 46.75
C VAL A 446 -16.80 -18.80 46.29
N ALA A 447 -17.12 -19.73 47.20
CA ALA A 447 -17.83 -20.94 46.85
C ALA A 447 -19.29 -20.53 46.61
N GLU A 448 -19.78 -20.64 45.37
CA GLU A 448 -21.22 -20.49 45.11
C GLU A 448 -21.95 -21.56 45.94
N SER A 449 -22.60 -21.13 47.03
CA SER A 449 -23.37 -22.01 47.88
C SER A 449 -24.64 -22.41 47.14
N TYR A 450 -24.75 -23.69 46.76
CA TYR A 450 -25.94 -24.24 46.15
C TYR A 450 -26.96 -24.68 47.21
N GLU A 451 -28.23 -24.34 46.97
CA GLU A 451 -29.37 -24.87 47.69
C GLU A 451 -29.51 -26.37 47.41
N PHE A 452 -29.48 -27.18 48.46
CA PHE A 452 -29.96 -28.57 48.39
C PHE A 452 -31.47 -28.56 48.17
N GLU A 453 -31.94 -28.94 46.98
CA GLU A 453 -33.35 -29.30 46.79
C GLU A 453 -33.60 -30.65 47.50
N TYR A 454 -33.89 -30.58 48.80
CA TYR A 454 -34.37 -31.72 49.56
C TYR A 454 -35.73 -32.15 48.99
N PHE A 455 -35.81 -33.37 48.45
CA PHE A 455 -37.05 -33.98 48.00
C PHE A 455 -38.10 -34.05 49.13
N ASP A 456 -39.35 -33.69 48.83
CA ASP A 456 -40.55 -33.91 49.67
C ASP A 456 -40.92 -35.39 49.82
#